data_AF-A0A1Y0VLE7-F1
#
_entry.id   AF-A0A1Y0VLE7-F1
#
_cell.length_a   1.000
_cell.length_b   1.000
_cell.length_c   1.000
_cell.angle_alpha   90.00
_cell.angle_beta   90.00
_cell.angle_gamma   90.00
#
_symmetry.space_group_name_H-M   'P 1'
#
loop_
_entity.id
_entity.type
_entity.pdbx_description
1 polymer ?
#
loop_
_entity_poly.entity_id
_entity_poly.type
_entity_poly.pdbx_seq_one_letter_code
_entity_poly.pdbx_strand_id
1 'polypeptide(L)'
;MQRAFRKQYPQLLPTGYPRNDRLSNATKDDINLLKDDLDIDRNQKVILYAPTWRDNDFVRADHYRAELHLDLDKLIADLPENTLILVRTHYLIANNLDLTQYGNRVINVSDYEDITDLYLISDVLITDYSSVFFDYSILRRPMIFFAYDLKAYAEDIRGFYMDYNSMVPGPVVETNEELIPLVQQALAEPTKFINNDQYRTFLEKFASWEDGHSTERLLETVLENKPPYELQQLTNSDNLAVGDQIQIKDATILWSGIPGVKGTKFVKNIDLSEREEPVSIKQIVTLAPRNFRSSNLYTGGVWINGIIDHESFWFNVKNVLPS
;
A
#
# COMPACT_ATOMS: atom_id res chain seq x y z
N MET A 1 7.07 2.91 8.62
CA MET A 1 7.14 2.23 9.93
C MET A 1 8.39 2.55 10.75
N GLN A 2 9.60 2.25 10.28
CA GLN A 2 10.83 2.39 11.10
C GLN A 2 11.05 3.80 11.66
N ARG A 3 10.93 4.84 10.82
CA ARG A 3 11.10 6.24 11.25
C ARG A 3 9.91 6.75 12.04
N ALA A 4 8.69 6.60 11.50
CA ALA A 4 7.46 7.13 12.10
C ALA A 4 7.15 6.52 13.48
N PHE A 5 7.36 5.22 13.66
CA PHE A 5 7.07 4.49 14.89
C PHE A 5 8.31 4.06 15.67
N ARG A 6 9.52 4.46 15.23
CA ARG A 6 10.80 4.13 15.86
C ARG A 6 10.98 2.61 16.10
N LYS A 7 10.59 1.80 15.12
CA LYS A 7 10.72 0.33 15.17
C LYS A 7 11.90 -0.16 14.35
N GLN A 8 12.58 -1.18 14.86
CA GLN A 8 13.62 -1.88 14.10
C GLN A 8 12.99 -2.91 13.16
N TYR A 9 13.68 -3.25 12.07
CA TYR A 9 13.18 -4.23 11.11
C TYR A 9 12.78 -5.59 11.71
N PRO A 10 13.56 -6.24 12.60
CA PRO A 10 13.14 -7.48 13.27
C PRO A 10 11.83 -7.40 14.07
N GLN A 11 11.33 -6.21 14.35
CA GLN A 11 10.06 -6.00 15.04
C GLN A 11 8.88 -5.82 14.07
N LEU A 12 9.16 -5.76 12.76
CA LEU A 12 8.15 -5.70 11.71
C LEU A 12 7.86 -7.12 11.23
N LEU A 13 6.61 -7.39 10.88
CA LEU A 13 6.20 -8.66 10.27
C LEU A 13 5.70 -8.35 8.85
N PRO A 14 6.47 -8.68 7.80
CA PRO A 14 6.17 -8.36 6.40
C PRO A 14 5.14 -9.33 5.81
N THR A 15 3.99 -9.47 6.46
CA THR A 15 3.05 -10.55 6.15
C THR A 15 2.03 -10.17 5.09
N GLY A 16 2.01 -8.92 4.60
CA GLY A 16 0.79 -8.36 3.99
C GLY A 16 -0.28 -8.11 5.06
N TYR A 17 -1.47 -7.66 4.65
CA TYR A 17 -2.58 -7.44 5.57
C TYR A 17 -3.56 -8.62 5.58
N PRO A 18 -3.74 -9.34 6.71
CA PRO A 18 -4.73 -10.43 6.81
C PRO A 18 -6.14 -10.07 6.32
N ARG A 19 -6.61 -8.85 6.61
CA ARG A 19 -7.92 -8.36 6.14
C ARG A 19 -8.05 -8.30 4.62
N ASN A 20 -6.93 -8.18 3.89
CA ASN A 20 -6.92 -8.07 2.45
C ASN A 20 -6.88 -9.43 1.75
N ASP A 21 -6.68 -10.54 2.47
CA ASP A 21 -6.65 -11.87 1.84
C ASP A 21 -7.95 -12.18 1.08
N ARG A 22 -9.07 -11.71 1.61
CA ARG A 22 -10.38 -11.87 0.98
C ARG A 22 -10.45 -11.14 -0.37
N LEU A 23 -9.75 -10.01 -0.55
CA LEU A 23 -9.71 -9.27 -1.81
C LEU A 23 -8.99 -10.04 -2.92
N SER A 24 -8.01 -10.88 -2.56
CA SER A 24 -7.28 -11.72 -3.52
C SER A 24 -7.98 -13.05 -3.80
N ASN A 25 -8.74 -13.57 -2.84
CA ASN A 25 -9.29 -14.93 -2.89
C ASN A 25 -10.80 -15.01 -3.19
N ALA A 26 -11.56 -13.92 -3.05
CA ALA A 26 -13.00 -13.94 -3.25
C ALA A 26 -13.37 -14.38 -4.67
N THR A 27 -14.36 -15.26 -4.74
CA THR A 27 -14.94 -15.75 -5.98
C THR A 27 -16.12 -14.88 -6.44
N LYS A 28 -16.57 -15.10 -7.67
CA LYS A 28 -17.79 -14.44 -8.17
C LYS A 28 -19.03 -14.82 -7.35
N ASP A 29 -19.08 -16.03 -6.81
CA ASP A 29 -20.20 -16.49 -5.99
C ASP A 29 -20.22 -15.79 -4.64
N ASP A 30 -19.05 -15.57 -4.01
CA ASP A 30 -18.94 -14.76 -2.80
C ASP A 30 -19.45 -13.33 -3.02
N ILE A 31 -19.09 -12.73 -4.16
CA ILE A 31 -19.57 -11.38 -4.55
C ILE A 31 -21.08 -11.37 -4.76
N ASN A 32 -21.65 -12.41 -5.39
CA ASN A 32 -23.09 -12.51 -5.60
C ASN A 32 -23.85 -12.66 -4.28
N LEU A 33 -23.34 -13.45 -3.34
CA LEU A 33 -23.93 -13.58 -2.00
C LEU A 33 -23.92 -12.25 -1.26
N LEU A 34 -22.81 -11.51 -1.31
CA LEU A 34 -22.73 -10.16 -0.73
C LEU A 34 -23.75 -9.18 -1.34
N LYS A 35 -23.95 -9.25 -2.66
CA LYS A 35 -24.97 -8.44 -3.33
C LYS A 35 -26.38 -8.83 -2.89
N ASP A 36 -26.68 -10.12 -2.77
CA ASP A 36 -27.98 -10.59 -2.30
C ASP A 36 -28.25 -10.16 -0.85
N ASP A 37 -27.25 -10.26 0.04
CA ASP A 37 -27.35 -9.85 1.45
C ASP A 37 -27.63 -8.34 1.60
N LEU A 38 -27.24 -7.54 0.60
CA LEU A 38 -27.45 -6.09 0.53
C LEU A 38 -28.65 -5.69 -0.34
N ASP A 39 -29.43 -6.64 -0.85
CA ASP A 39 -30.54 -6.43 -1.79
C ASP A 39 -30.13 -5.64 -3.06
N ILE A 40 -28.93 -5.95 -3.57
CA ILE A 40 -28.36 -5.36 -4.79
C ILE A 40 -28.51 -6.35 -5.93
N ASP A 41 -29.04 -5.89 -7.08
CA ASP A 41 -29.12 -6.75 -8.27
C ASP A 41 -27.70 -7.18 -8.71
N ARG A 42 -27.52 -8.48 -8.94
CA ARG A 42 -26.21 -9.07 -9.27
C ARG A 42 -25.58 -8.45 -10.53
N ASN A 43 -26.39 -7.98 -11.47
CA ASN A 43 -25.98 -7.33 -12.72
C ASN A 43 -25.84 -5.80 -12.59
N GLN A 44 -26.24 -5.22 -11.46
CA GLN A 44 -26.08 -3.79 -11.22
C GLN A 44 -24.60 -3.44 -11.16
N LYS A 45 -24.24 -2.32 -11.81
CA LYS A 45 -22.93 -1.70 -11.68
C LYS A 45 -22.86 -0.93 -10.38
N VAL A 46 -21.77 -1.04 -9.65
CA VAL A 46 -21.64 -0.46 -8.32
C VAL A 46 -20.45 0.50 -8.28
N ILE A 47 -20.71 1.74 -7.88
CA ILE A 47 -19.68 2.75 -7.60
C ILE A 47 -19.60 2.91 -6.09
N LEU A 48 -18.40 2.82 -5.51
CA LEU A 48 -18.15 3.20 -4.13
C LEU A 48 -17.56 4.61 -4.09
N TYR A 49 -18.24 5.54 -3.42
CA TYR A 49 -17.70 6.85 -3.07
C TYR A 49 -17.28 6.85 -1.60
N ALA A 50 -15.98 6.99 -1.35
CA ALA A 50 -15.38 6.90 -0.01
C ALA A 50 -14.37 8.04 0.25
N PRO A 51 -14.84 9.29 0.41
CA PRO A 51 -13.97 10.43 0.67
C PRO A 51 -13.38 10.39 2.10
N THR A 52 -12.24 11.05 2.29
CA THR A 52 -11.73 11.33 3.63
C THR A 52 -12.53 12.43 4.31
N TRP A 53 -12.53 12.43 5.63
CA TRP A 53 -13.17 13.48 6.42
C TRP A 53 -12.39 14.79 6.35
N ARG A 54 -13.08 15.94 6.43
CA ARG A 54 -12.48 17.27 6.64
C ARG A 54 -13.05 17.92 7.90
N ASP A 55 -12.19 18.57 8.68
CA ASP A 55 -12.60 19.43 9.80
C ASP A 55 -13.52 20.57 9.33
N ASN A 56 -13.27 21.12 8.14
CA ASN A 56 -13.99 22.28 7.60
C ASN A 56 -15.37 21.95 7.01
N ASP A 57 -15.68 20.68 6.75
CA ASP A 57 -17.00 20.26 6.25
C ASP A 57 -18.08 20.33 7.36
N PHE A 58 -17.68 20.61 8.60
CA PHE A 58 -18.58 20.86 9.72
C PHE A 58 -18.84 22.36 9.89
N VAL A 59 -19.85 22.89 9.18
CA VAL A 59 -20.32 24.26 9.42
C VAL A 59 -21.03 24.30 10.77
N ARG A 60 -20.37 24.92 11.77
CA ARG A 60 -20.96 25.17 13.09
C ARG A 60 -22.04 26.25 13.00
N ALA A 61 -23.23 25.90 13.49
CA ALA A 61 -24.15 26.71 14.29
C ALA A 61 -25.51 27.17 13.72
N ASP A 62 -26.08 26.59 12.66
CA ASP A 62 -27.49 26.92 12.31
C ASP A 62 -28.17 25.93 11.34
N HIS A 63 -27.41 25.23 10.50
CA HIS A 63 -27.92 24.32 9.48
C HIS A 63 -27.10 23.02 9.43
N TYR A 64 -27.57 21.99 10.14
CA TYR A 64 -26.97 20.65 10.18
C TYR A 64 -27.24 19.85 8.88
N ARG A 65 -26.66 20.28 7.76
CA ARG A 65 -26.59 19.43 6.56
C ARG A 65 -25.13 19.30 6.16
N ALA A 66 -24.60 18.09 6.31
CA ALA A 66 -23.32 17.77 5.72
C ALA A 66 -23.56 17.56 4.23
N GLU A 67 -22.96 18.39 3.39
CA GLU A 67 -23.08 18.29 1.94
C GLU A 67 -21.90 17.48 1.38
N LEU A 68 -22.19 16.62 0.40
CA LEU A 68 -21.14 15.96 -0.36
C LEU A 68 -20.61 16.93 -1.41
N HIS A 69 -19.29 16.97 -1.59
CA HIS A 69 -18.68 17.70 -2.72
C HIS A 69 -19.01 17.03 -4.07
N LEU A 70 -19.36 15.74 -4.04
CA LEU A 70 -19.84 15.00 -5.19
C LEU A 70 -21.29 15.39 -5.50
N ASP A 71 -21.52 15.92 -6.70
CA ASP A 71 -22.85 16.27 -7.20
C ASP A 71 -23.59 15.01 -7.66
N LEU A 72 -24.33 14.40 -6.72
CA LEU A 72 -25.09 13.17 -6.97
C LEU A 72 -26.18 13.36 -8.02
N ASP A 73 -26.81 14.54 -8.10
CA ASP A 73 -27.87 14.81 -9.07
C ASP A 73 -27.32 14.75 -10.49
N LYS A 74 -26.21 15.44 -10.76
CA LYS A 74 -25.53 15.40 -12.06
C LYS A 74 -25.01 14.00 -12.37
N LEU A 75 -24.37 13.35 -11.38
CA LEU A 75 -23.80 12.04 -11.58
C LEU A 75 -24.89 11.00 -11.96
N ILE A 76 -26.01 10.98 -11.25
CA ILE A 76 -27.11 10.03 -11.53
C ILE A 76 -27.74 10.29 -12.89
N ALA A 77 -27.90 11.56 -13.28
CA ALA A 77 -28.48 11.95 -14.56
C ALA A 77 -27.69 11.41 -15.77
N ASP A 78 -26.37 11.32 -15.62
CA ASP A 78 -25.45 10.89 -16.67
C ASP A 78 -25.07 9.39 -16.58
N LEU A 79 -25.54 8.67 -15.56
CA LEU A 79 -25.23 7.25 -15.37
C LEU A 79 -26.37 6.33 -15.84
N PRO A 80 -26.06 5.13 -16.38
CA PRO A 80 -27.06 4.12 -16.70
C PRO A 80 -27.97 3.80 -15.52
N GLU A 81 -29.26 3.53 -15.79
CA GLU A 81 -30.25 3.21 -14.75
C GLU A 81 -29.85 2.03 -13.86
N ASN A 82 -29.07 1.07 -14.40
CA ASN A 82 -28.56 -0.08 -13.66
C ASN A 82 -27.29 0.21 -12.83
N THR A 83 -27.07 1.46 -12.43
CA THR A 83 -25.90 1.87 -11.63
C THR A 83 -26.33 2.26 -10.22
N LEU A 84 -25.67 1.64 -9.23
CA LEU A 84 -25.77 1.92 -7.81
C LEU A 84 -24.57 2.74 -7.34
N ILE A 85 -24.81 3.74 -6.50
CA ILE A 85 -23.76 4.47 -5.80
C ILE A 85 -23.83 4.14 -4.31
N LEU A 86 -22.76 3.61 -3.77
CA LEU A 86 -22.57 3.38 -2.35
C LEU A 86 -21.78 4.56 -1.78
N VAL A 87 -22.35 5.26 -0.80
CA VAL A 87 -21.70 6.40 -0.14
C VAL A 87 -21.20 5.96 1.23
N ARG A 88 -19.89 6.02 1.43
CA ARG A 88 -19.23 5.72 2.71
C ARG A 88 -18.47 6.94 3.20
N THR A 89 -19.08 7.69 4.12
CA THR A 89 -18.46 8.84 4.75
C THR A 89 -18.14 8.55 6.21
N HIS A 90 -17.38 9.44 6.86
CA HIS A 90 -17.14 9.36 8.29
C HIS A 90 -18.46 9.52 9.07
N TYR A 91 -18.62 8.83 10.20
CA TYR A 91 -19.89 8.77 10.96
C TYR A 91 -20.48 10.16 11.32
N LEU A 92 -19.63 11.18 11.50
CA LEU A 92 -20.05 12.55 11.77
C LEU A 92 -20.80 13.20 10.59
N ILE A 93 -20.44 12.84 9.36
CA ILE A 93 -21.13 13.25 8.13
C ILE A 93 -22.33 12.34 7.89
N ALA A 94 -22.13 11.02 8.00
CA ALA A 94 -23.13 10.01 7.69
C ALA A 94 -24.45 10.21 8.44
N ASN A 95 -24.40 10.53 9.73
CA ASN A 95 -25.59 10.73 10.57
C ASN A 95 -26.46 11.93 10.13
N ASN A 96 -25.91 12.84 9.34
CA ASN A 96 -26.59 14.06 8.88
C ASN A 96 -26.82 14.05 7.35
N LEU A 97 -26.55 12.94 6.67
CA LEU A 97 -26.66 12.80 5.23
C LEU A 97 -28.02 12.16 4.86
N ASP A 98 -28.94 12.96 4.34
CA ASP A 98 -30.22 12.48 3.81
C ASP A 98 -30.11 12.17 2.31
N LEU A 99 -30.14 10.88 1.98
CA LEU A 99 -30.08 10.37 0.60
C LEU A 99 -31.42 9.81 0.12
N THR A 100 -32.51 9.99 0.89
CA THR A 100 -33.81 9.36 0.60
C THR A 100 -34.39 9.79 -0.76
N GLN A 101 -34.08 11.01 -1.20
CA GLN A 101 -34.49 11.53 -2.52
C GLN A 101 -33.97 10.69 -3.70
N TYR A 102 -32.90 9.92 -3.51
CA TYR A 102 -32.26 9.10 -4.55
C TYR A 102 -32.82 7.68 -4.63
N GLY A 103 -33.77 7.31 -3.75
CA GLY A 103 -34.38 5.98 -3.75
C GLY A 103 -33.35 4.85 -3.66
N ASN A 104 -33.38 3.93 -4.62
CA ASN A 104 -32.46 2.79 -4.70
C ASN A 104 -31.21 3.05 -5.57
N ARG A 105 -30.99 4.28 -6.06
CA ARG A 105 -29.82 4.63 -6.87
C ARG A 105 -28.60 5.01 -6.01
N VAL A 106 -28.82 5.45 -4.77
CA VAL A 106 -27.76 5.83 -3.83
C VAL A 106 -28.06 5.24 -2.46
N ILE A 107 -27.11 4.50 -1.89
CA ILE A 107 -27.23 3.90 -0.56
C ILE A 107 -26.13 4.43 0.35
N ASN A 108 -26.51 4.90 1.54
CA ASN A 108 -25.56 5.22 2.59
C ASN A 108 -25.09 3.91 3.26
N VAL A 109 -23.81 3.58 3.09
CA VAL A 109 -23.16 2.39 3.67
C VAL A 109 -22.09 2.74 4.70
N SER A 110 -22.20 3.94 5.29
CA SER A 110 -21.23 4.44 6.26
C SER A 110 -21.19 3.61 7.55
N ASP A 111 -22.33 3.05 7.95
CA ASP A 111 -22.45 2.17 9.13
C ASP A 111 -22.21 0.68 8.81
N TYR A 112 -21.91 0.34 7.56
CA TYR A 112 -21.59 -1.03 7.20
C TYR A 112 -20.25 -1.44 7.82
N GLU A 113 -20.22 -2.59 8.50
CA GLU A 113 -19.08 -2.94 9.37
C GLU A 113 -17.78 -3.14 8.58
N ASP A 114 -17.79 -4.01 7.57
CA ASP A 114 -16.60 -4.36 6.80
C ASP A 114 -16.59 -3.71 5.41
N ILE A 115 -15.70 -2.73 5.23
CA ILE A 115 -15.50 -2.06 3.94
C ILE A 115 -14.99 -3.02 2.85
N THR A 116 -14.38 -4.15 3.23
CA THR A 116 -13.88 -5.17 2.30
C THR A 116 -14.99 -5.71 1.41
N ASP A 117 -16.19 -5.90 1.97
CA ASP A 117 -17.36 -6.36 1.22
C ASP A 117 -17.81 -5.32 0.20
N LEU A 118 -17.79 -4.04 0.59
CA LEU A 118 -18.10 -2.92 -0.29
C LEU A 118 -17.10 -2.83 -1.44
N TYR A 119 -15.81 -3.06 -1.19
CA TYR A 119 -14.82 -3.15 -2.26
C TYR A 119 -15.14 -4.29 -3.24
N LEU A 120 -15.42 -5.48 -2.71
CA LEU A 120 -15.67 -6.68 -3.50
C LEU A 120 -16.85 -6.53 -4.46
N ILE A 121 -17.91 -5.85 -4.05
CA ILE A 121 -19.10 -5.62 -4.90
C ILE A 121 -18.96 -4.43 -5.84
N SER A 122 -17.99 -3.54 -5.61
CA SER A 122 -17.82 -2.29 -6.36
C SER A 122 -17.01 -2.45 -7.64
N ASP A 123 -17.52 -1.94 -8.76
CA ASP A 123 -16.84 -1.87 -10.05
C ASP A 123 -15.86 -0.69 -10.13
N VAL A 124 -16.18 0.44 -9.49
CA VAL A 124 -15.38 1.68 -9.51
C VAL A 124 -15.29 2.27 -8.10
N LEU A 125 -14.10 2.73 -7.72
CA LEU A 125 -13.88 3.51 -6.50
C LEU A 125 -13.66 4.99 -6.85
N ILE A 126 -14.45 5.86 -6.24
CA ILE A 126 -14.21 7.31 -6.20
C ILE A 126 -13.73 7.64 -4.77
N THR A 127 -12.54 8.19 -4.67
CA THR A 127 -11.91 8.51 -3.37
C THR A 127 -11.05 9.75 -3.52
N ASP A 128 -10.42 10.19 -2.45
CA ASP A 128 -9.41 11.25 -2.42
C ASP A 128 -8.13 10.70 -1.76
N TYR A 129 -7.64 11.36 -0.71
CA TYR A 129 -6.43 11.05 0.04
C TYR A 129 -6.55 9.83 0.99
N SER A 130 -7.67 9.12 0.94
CA SER A 130 -7.96 7.97 1.80
C SER A 130 -7.01 6.80 1.54
N SER A 131 -6.54 6.11 2.58
CA SER A 131 -5.71 4.91 2.40
C SER A 131 -6.45 3.73 1.76
N VAL A 132 -7.77 3.81 1.59
CA VAL A 132 -8.61 2.75 1.01
C VAL A 132 -8.20 2.36 -0.40
N PHE A 133 -7.61 3.27 -1.19
CA PHE A 133 -7.15 2.96 -2.55
C PHE A 133 -5.99 1.96 -2.56
N PHE A 134 -5.19 1.86 -1.48
CA PHE A 134 -4.16 0.84 -1.37
C PHE A 134 -4.79 -0.56 -1.36
N ASP A 135 -5.81 -0.76 -0.53
CA ASP A 135 -6.52 -2.04 -0.43
C ASP A 135 -7.33 -2.33 -1.70
N TYR A 136 -8.10 -1.35 -2.19
CA TYR A 136 -8.95 -1.53 -3.38
C TYR A 136 -8.16 -1.86 -4.65
N SER A 137 -6.91 -1.39 -4.77
CA SER A 137 -6.04 -1.68 -5.91
C SER A 137 -5.80 -3.18 -6.13
N ILE A 138 -5.91 -4.01 -5.08
CA ILE A 138 -5.74 -5.46 -5.13
C ILE A 138 -6.74 -6.09 -6.12
N LEU A 139 -7.95 -5.51 -6.21
CA LEU A 139 -9.00 -5.96 -7.12
C LEU A 139 -8.73 -5.63 -8.60
N ARG A 140 -7.73 -4.77 -8.87
CA ARG A 140 -7.38 -4.30 -10.22
C ARG A 140 -8.57 -3.70 -10.95
N ARG A 141 -9.29 -2.80 -10.25
CA ARG A 141 -10.48 -2.10 -10.76
C ARG A 141 -10.21 -0.60 -10.89
N PRO A 142 -10.97 0.12 -11.74
CA PRO A 142 -10.85 1.56 -11.89
C PRO A 142 -10.97 2.32 -10.57
N MET A 143 -10.10 3.31 -10.41
CA MET A 143 -10.13 4.29 -9.33
C MET A 143 -10.08 5.69 -9.92
N ILE A 144 -10.86 6.62 -9.36
CA ILE A 144 -10.82 8.04 -9.71
C ILE A 144 -10.63 8.84 -8.43
N PHE A 145 -9.68 9.78 -8.46
CA PHE A 145 -9.28 10.56 -7.30
C PHE A 145 -9.91 11.96 -7.37
N PHE A 146 -11.06 12.13 -6.71
CA PHE A 146 -11.77 13.40 -6.67
C PHE A 146 -11.20 14.29 -5.55
N ALA A 147 -10.17 15.05 -5.91
CA ALA A 147 -9.31 15.82 -5.03
C ALA A 147 -9.65 17.33 -5.12
N TYR A 148 -10.92 17.68 -4.93
CA TYR A 148 -11.47 19.04 -5.08
C TYR A 148 -10.74 20.12 -4.26
N ASP A 149 -10.04 19.73 -3.20
CA ASP A 149 -9.30 20.60 -2.31
C ASP A 149 -7.79 20.33 -2.29
N LEU A 150 -7.24 19.70 -3.34
CA LEU A 150 -5.83 19.27 -3.40
C LEU A 150 -4.84 20.36 -3.04
N LYS A 151 -5.04 21.57 -3.55
CA LYS A 151 -4.17 22.70 -3.25
C LYS A 151 -4.18 23.06 -1.76
N ALA A 152 -5.37 23.17 -1.16
CA ALA A 152 -5.50 23.49 0.26
C ALA A 152 -4.93 22.36 1.13
N TYR A 153 -5.24 21.11 0.78
CA TYR A 153 -4.76 19.92 1.51
C TYR A 153 -3.23 19.80 1.48
N ALA A 154 -2.60 20.10 0.35
CA ALA A 154 -1.14 20.05 0.20
C ALA A 154 -0.41 21.19 0.94
N GLU A 155 -1.04 22.36 1.10
CA GLU A 155 -0.47 23.50 1.82
C GLU A 155 -0.57 23.33 3.35
N ASP A 156 -1.67 22.75 3.84
CA ASP A 156 -1.93 22.57 5.28
C ASP A 156 -1.16 21.38 5.87
N ILE A 157 -0.98 20.32 5.08
CA ILE A 157 -0.22 19.13 5.48
C ILE A 157 1.19 19.22 4.90
N ARG A 158 2.20 19.43 5.76
CA ARG A 158 3.61 19.28 5.39
C ARG A 158 3.92 17.84 5.00
N GLY A 159 3.63 17.50 3.74
CA GLY A 159 4.14 16.34 3.03
C GLY A 159 3.21 15.15 3.06
N PHE A 160 2.51 14.93 1.95
CA PHE A 160 2.38 13.56 1.47
C PHE A 160 3.76 12.90 1.49
N TYR A 161 3.82 11.60 1.81
CA TYR A 161 5.09 10.86 1.78
C TYR A 161 5.76 10.89 0.40
N MET A 162 4.99 11.19 -0.66
CA MET A 162 5.38 11.23 -2.07
C MET A 162 4.54 12.28 -2.81
N ASP A 163 4.92 12.61 -4.04
CA ASP A 163 4.06 13.39 -4.93
C ASP A 163 2.76 12.62 -5.23
N TYR A 164 1.62 13.21 -4.85
CA TYR A 164 0.31 12.56 -4.89
C TYR A 164 -0.13 12.21 -6.31
N ASN A 165 0.07 13.12 -7.26
CA ASN A 165 -0.36 12.95 -8.65
C ASN A 165 0.38 11.80 -9.35
N SER A 166 1.67 11.62 -9.05
CA SER A 166 2.46 10.51 -9.60
C SER A 166 2.30 9.21 -8.82
N MET A 167 1.74 9.26 -7.60
CA MET A 167 1.57 8.09 -6.74
C MET A 167 0.28 7.33 -7.01
N VAL A 168 -0.86 8.02 -7.19
CA VAL A 168 -2.15 7.33 -7.17
C VAL A 168 -2.44 6.55 -8.47
N PRO A 169 -3.08 5.37 -8.40
CA PRO A 169 -3.34 4.50 -9.55
C PRO A 169 -4.61 4.90 -10.32
N GLY A 170 -4.71 6.16 -10.76
CA GLY A 170 -5.88 6.66 -11.49
C GLY A 170 -5.85 8.16 -11.72
N PRO A 171 -6.78 8.70 -12.53
CA PRO A 171 -6.86 10.13 -12.78
C PRO A 171 -7.23 10.89 -11.50
N VAL A 172 -6.56 12.04 -11.32
CA VAL A 172 -6.86 13.02 -10.28
C VAL A 172 -7.65 14.15 -10.92
N VAL A 173 -8.80 14.49 -10.35
CA VAL A 173 -9.71 15.53 -10.83
C VAL A 173 -10.20 16.39 -9.69
N GLU A 174 -10.50 17.66 -9.95
CA GLU A 174 -10.87 18.63 -8.92
C GLU A 174 -12.35 19.05 -9.03
N THR A 175 -13.00 18.74 -10.15
CA THR A 175 -14.39 19.17 -10.43
C THR A 175 -15.31 18.01 -10.81
N ASN A 176 -16.61 18.20 -10.59
CA ASN A 176 -17.63 17.22 -11.01
C ASN A 176 -17.67 17.10 -12.54
N GLU A 177 -17.42 18.19 -13.26
CA GLU A 177 -17.37 18.26 -14.72
C GLU A 177 -16.24 17.41 -15.32
N GLU A 178 -15.11 17.28 -14.62
CA GLU A 178 -14.01 16.37 -15.00
C GLU A 178 -14.29 14.93 -14.55
N LEU A 179 -14.91 14.76 -13.37
CA LEU A 179 -15.18 13.45 -12.77
C LEU A 179 -16.20 12.62 -13.55
N ILE A 180 -17.35 13.19 -13.89
CA ILE A 180 -18.49 12.44 -14.45
C ILE A 180 -18.12 11.68 -15.75
N PRO A 181 -17.46 12.31 -16.74
CA PRO A 181 -17.03 11.61 -17.95
C PRO A 181 -16.08 10.43 -17.67
N LEU A 182 -15.21 10.56 -16.67
CA LEU A 182 -14.31 9.48 -16.27
C LEU A 182 -15.05 8.34 -15.60
N VAL A 183 -16.08 8.61 -14.79
CA VAL A 183 -16.91 7.55 -14.19
C VAL A 183 -17.64 6.75 -15.28
N GLN A 184 -18.24 7.43 -16.26
CA GLN A 184 -18.86 6.77 -17.41
C GLN A 184 -17.85 5.90 -18.17
N GLN A 185 -16.66 6.44 -18.44
CA GLN A 185 -15.60 5.69 -19.12
C GLN A 185 -15.09 4.51 -18.28
N ALA A 186 -14.98 4.64 -16.97
CA ALA A 186 -14.54 3.58 -16.07
C ALA A 186 -15.53 2.41 -16.05
N LEU A 187 -16.84 2.70 -16.11
CA LEU A 187 -17.88 1.68 -16.19
C LEU A 187 -17.92 0.99 -17.56
N ALA A 188 -17.71 1.74 -18.65
CA ALA A 188 -17.77 1.22 -20.02
C ALA A 188 -16.48 0.51 -20.45
N GLU A 189 -15.32 1.05 -20.08
CA GLU A 189 -14.00 0.63 -20.53
C GLU A 189 -12.99 0.51 -19.35
N PRO A 190 -13.27 -0.34 -18.35
CA PRO A 190 -12.48 -0.41 -17.12
C PRO A 190 -10.99 -0.74 -17.35
N THR A 191 -10.69 -1.47 -18.44
CA THR A 191 -9.32 -1.86 -18.79
C THR A 191 -8.42 -0.65 -19.09
N LYS A 192 -8.96 0.47 -19.58
CA LYS A 192 -8.18 1.69 -19.85
C LYS A 192 -7.60 2.32 -18.57
N PHE A 193 -8.28 2.13 -17.44
CA PHE A 193 -7.86 2.69 -16.15
C PHE A 193 -6.78 1.85 -15.46
N ILE A 194 -6.69 0.56 -15.78
CA ILE A 194 -5.82 -0.39 -15.07
C ILE A 194 -4.64 -0.87 -15.93
N ASN A 195 -4.75 -0.85 -17.26
CA ASN A 195 -3.69 -1.29 -18.18
C ASN A 195 -2.76 -0.14 -18.55
N ASN A 196 -2.09 0.44 -17.56
CA ASN A 196 -1.08 1.48 -17.75
C ASN A 196 0.08 1.32 -16.76
N ASP A 197 1.20 1.97 -17.06
CA ASP A 197 2.43 1.84 -16.27
C ASP A 197 2.31 2.43 -14.85
N GLN A 198 1.49 3.47 -14.67
CA GLN A 198 1.25 4.08 -13.36
C GLN A 198 0.59 3.09 -12.41
N TYR A 199 -0.50 2.44 -12.86
CA TYR A 199 -1.20 1.43 -12.08
C TYR A 199 -0.31 0.21 -11.80
N ARG A 200 0.43 -0.28 -12.81
CA ARG A 200 1.37 -1.40 -12.63
C ARG A 200 2.46 -1.08 -11.61
N THR A 201 3.09 0.09 -11.72
CA THR A 201 4.14 0.54 -10.79
C THR A 201 3.58 0.70 -9.37
N PHE A 202 2.34 1.18 -9.25
CA PHE A 202 1.65 1.25 -7.96
C PHE A 202 1.48 -0.12 -7.32
N LEU A 203 0.97 -1.12 -8.07
CA LEU A 203 0.81 -2.48 -7.56
C LEU A 203 2.14 -3.10 -7.16
N GLU A 204 3.17 -2.98 -7.99
CA GLU A 204 4.52 -3.48 -7.70
C GLU A 204 5.08 -2.88 -6.41
N LYS A 205 4.78 -1.61 -6.14
CA LYS A 205 5.30 -0.89 -4.98
C LYS A 205 4.50 -1.12 -3.70
N PHE A 206 3.17 -1.14 -3.77
CA PHE A 206 2.31 -1.09 -2.58
C PHE A 206 1.46 -2.32 -2.36
N ALA A 207 0.98 -2.97 -3.43
CA ALA A 207 0.16 -4.17 -3.33
C ALA A 207 0.97 -5.45 -3.59
N SER A 208 2.30 -5.35 -3.70
CA SER A 208 3.11 -6.50 -4.06
C SER A 208 3.00 -7.62 -3.07
N TRP A 209 2.66 -7.35 -1.80
CA TRP A 209 2.52 -8.34 -0.71
C TRP A 209 1.17 -9.01 -0.59
N GLU A 210 0.21 -8.62 -1.42
CA GLU A 210 -1.20 -8.99 -1.25
C GLU A 210 -1.53 -10.20 -2.15
N ASP A 211 -1.12 -11.38 -1.71
CA ASP A 211 -1.22 -12.65 -2.46
C ASP A 211 -2.33 -13.59 -1.95
N GLY A 212 -3.15 -13.13 -1.00
CA GLY A 212 -4.22 -13.94 -0.40
C GLY A 212 -3.78 -14.86 0.73
N HIS A 213 -2.50 -14.83 1.15
CA HIS A 213 -1.94 -15.75 2.15
C HIS A 213 -1.31 -15.01 3.33
N SER A 214 -1.72 -13.77 3.59
CA SER A 214 -1.17 -12.94 4.66
C SER A 214 -1.47 -13.49 6.05
N THR A 215 -2.68 -14.02 6.23
CA THR A 215 -3.14 -14.65 7.47
C THR A 215 -2.30 -15.88 7.79
N GLU A 216 -2.11 -16.77 6.81
CA GLU A 216 -1.27 -17.96 6.97
C GLU A 216 0.16 -17.56 7.35
N ARG A 217 0.78 -16.62 6.60
CA ARG A 217 2.13 -16.13 6.89
C ARG A 217 2.26 -15.55 8.31
N LEU A 218 1.25 -14.82 8.78
CA LEU A 218 1.23 -14.28 10.13
C LEU A 218 1.15 -15.39 11.18
N LEU A 219 0.25 -16.36 11.01
CA LEU A 219 0.07 -17.47 11.94
C LEU A 219 1.32 -18.35 12.01
N GLU A 220 1.92 -18.70 10.89
CA GLU A 220 3.20 -19.43 10.84
C GLU A 220 4.29 -18.68 11.62
N THR A 221 4.33 -17.35 11.50
CA THR A 221 5.34 -16.53 12.16
C THR A 221 5.14 -16.48 13.68
N VAL A 222 3.89 -16.26 14.13
CA VAL A 222 3.57 -16.03 15.54
C VAL A 222 3.42 -17.34 16.32
N LEU A 223 2.82 -18.37 15.73
CA LEU A 223 2.49 -19.63 16.41
C LEU A 223 3.56 -20.71 16.21
N GLU A 224 4.15 -20.78 15.02
CA GLU A 224 5.14 -21.83 14.69
C GLU A 224 6.58 -21.34 14.84
N ASN A 225 6.79 -20.07 15.23
CA ASN A 225 8.11 -19.43 15.32
C ASN A 225 8.93 -19.52 14.03
N LYS A 226 8.26 -19.65 12.86
CA LYS A 226 8.93 -19.54 11.57
C LYS A 226 9.38 -18.08 11.39
N PRO A 227 10.65 -17.82 11.05
CA PRO A 227 11.10 -16.44 10.90
C PRO A 227 10.34 -15.75 9.75
N PRO A 228 9.99 -14.46 9.90
CA PRO A 228 9.34 -13.69 8.84
C PRO A 228 10.23 -13.46 7.60
N TYR A 229 11.52 -13.73 7.74
CA TYR A 229 12.55 -13.49 6.74
C TYR A 229 13.41 -14.73 6.51
N GLU A 230 13.93 -14.83 5.30
CA GLU A 230 14.98 -15.75 4.92
C GLU A 230 16.20 -14.99 4.38
N LEU A 231 17.37 -15.64 4.46
CA LEU A 231 18.60 -15.12 3.84
C LEU A 231 18.62 -15.54 2.38
N GLN A 232 18.49 -14.57 1.47
CA GLN A 232 18.61 -14.82 0.05
C GLN A 232 20.03 -14.51 -0.40
N GLN A 233 20.72 -15.51 -0.97
CA GLN A 233 22.04 -15.30 -1.56
C GLN A 233 21.91 -14.55 -2.89
N LEU A 234 22.79 -13.58 -3.09
CA LEU A 234 22.90 -12.80 -4.31
C LEU A 234 24.22 -13.14 -4.99
N THR A 235 24.20 -13.26 -6.32
CA THR A 235 25.41 -13.39 -7.14
C THR A 235 26.10 -12.05 -7.36
N ASN A 236 25.32 -10.96 -7.39
CA ASN A 236 25.79 -9.59 -7.50
C ASN A 236 24.87 -8.60 -6.76
N SER A 237 25.42 -7.45 -6.37
CA SER A 237 24.67 -6.29 -5.86
C SER A 237 25.52 -5.04 -5.98
N ASP A 238 24.94 -3.91 -6.38
CA ASP A 238 25.63 -2.61 -6.45
C ASP A 238 26.99 -2.67 -7.18
N ASN A 239 27.07 -3.46 -8.26
CA ASN A 239 28.29 -3.73 -9.05
C ASN A 239 29.40 -4.51 -8.32
N LEU A 240 29.08 -5.17 -7.20
CA LEU A 240 29.98 -6.07 -6.48
C LEU A 240 29.53 -7.53 -6.65
N ALA A 241 30.49 -8.44 -6.76
CA ALA A 241 30.31 -9.87 -6.89
C ALA A 241 31.08 -10.64 -5.81
N VAL A 242 30.67 -11.89 -5.57
CA VAL A 242 31.42 -12.80 -4.71
C VAL A 242 32.82 -13.02 -5.29
N GLY A 243 33.85 -12.82 -4.48
CA GLY A 243 35.26 -12.89 -4.88
C GLY A 243 35.93 -11.53 -5.05
N ASP A 244 35.16 -10.45 -5.22
CA ASP A 244 35.72 -9.10 -5.35
C ASP A 244 36.51 -8.68 -4.10
N GLN A 245 37.52 -7.83 -4.33
CA GLN A 245 38.29 -7.16 -3.28
C GLN A 245 37.70 -5.77 -3.03
N ILE A 246 37.41 -5.47 -1.78
CA ILE A 246 36.79 -4.20 -1.36
C ILE A 246 37.59 -3.55 -0.25
N GLN A 247 37.56 -2.22 -0.23
CA GLN A 247 37.98 -1.41 0.89
C GLN A 247 36.77 -1.17 1.79
N ILE A 248 36.88 -1.43 3.09
CA ILE A 248 35.83 -1.08 4.04
C ILE A 248 35.97 0.41 4.39
N LYS A 249 34.85 1.14 4.59
CA LYS A 249 34.87 2.56 4.99
C LYS A 249 35.19 2.73 6.48
N ASP A 250 35.71 3.90 6.84
CA ASP A 250 35.96 4.21 8.25
C ASP A 250 34.66 4.21 9.05
N ALA A 251 34.74 3.86 10.33
CA ALA A 251 33.60 3.65 11.23
C ALA A 251 32.62 2.53 10.79
N THR A 252 33.04 1.59 9.94
CA THR A 252 32.19 0.45 9.58
C THR A 252 31.89 -0.42 10.79
N ILE A 253 30.60 -0.72 10.96
CA ILE A 253 30.09 -1.55 12.05
C ILE A 253 30.13 -3.03 11.63
N LEU A 254 30.85 -3.85 12.39
CA LEU A 254 30.95 -5.29 12.20
C LEU A 254 29.98 -6.06 13.10
N TRP A 255 29.39 -7.10 12.54
CA TRP A 255 28.40 -7.93 13.19
C TRP A 255 28.75 -9.42 13.10
N SER A 256 28.32 -10.19 14.10
CA SER A 256 28.46 -11.66 14.10
C SER A 256 27.47 -12.35 13.16
N GLY A 257 26.52 -11.60 12.62
CA GLY A 257 25.41 -12.04 11.77
C GLY A 257 24.69 -10.81 11.24
N ILE A 258 23.60 -10.97 10.51
CA ILE A 258 22.86 -9.81 9.99
C ILE A 258 21.92 -9.25 11.06
N PRO A 259 21.96 -7.93 11.36
CA PRO A 259 21.01 -7.30 12.25
C PRO A 259 19.58 -7.59 11.83
N GLY A 260 18.79 -8.13 12.75
CA GLY A 260 17.44 -8.60 12.47
C GLY A 260 17.28 -10.10 12.43
N VAL A 261 18.38 -10.86 12.39
CA VAL A 261 18.37 -12.31 12.56
C VAL A 261 18.58 -12.67 14.04
N LYS A 262 17.83 -13.67 14.54
CA LYS A 262 17.94 -14.14 15.92
C LYS A 262 19.37 -14.62 16.22
N GLY A 263 19.97 -14.12 17.30
CA GLY A 263 21.32 -14.50 17.73
C GLY A 263 22.44 -13.60 17.20
N THR A 264 22.16 -12.66 16.29
CA THR A 264 23.13 -11.66 15.83
C THR A 264 23.50 -10.68 16.93
N LYS A 265 24.79 -10.32 17.02
CA LYS A 265 25.31 -9.31 17.94
C LYS A 265 26.22 -8.32 17.21
N PHE A 266 26.23 -7.09 17.71
CA PHE A 266 27.27 -6.12 17.40
C PHE A 266 28.61 -6.65 17.93
N VAL A 267 29.67 -6.52 17.12
CA VAL A 267 31.01 -6.96 17.50
C VAL A 267 31.89 -5.75 17.81
N LYS A 268 32.20 -4.93 16.79
CA LYS A 268 33.07 -3.76 16.91
C LYS A 268 32.84 -2.77 15.77
N ASN A 269 33.31 -1.55 15.95
CA ASN A 269 33.49 -0.59 14.86
C ASN A 269 34.93 -0.69 14.36
N ILE A 270 35.13 -0.59 13.06
CA ILE A 270 36.46 -0.44 12.45
C ILE A 270 36.87 1.02 12.54
N ASP A 271 38.12 1.24 12.96
CA ASP A 271 38.86 2.48 12.80
C ASP A 271 39.96 2.21 11.77
N LEU A 272 39.90 2.88 10.62
CA LEU A 272 40.84 2.65 9.51
C LEU A 272 42.19 3.36 9.70
N SER A 273 42.40 4.09 10.79
CA SER A 273 43.71 4.69 11.09
C SER A 273 44.87 3.67 11.20
N GLU A 274 44.56 2.36 11.19
CA GLU A 274 45.54 1.27 11.26
C GLU A 274 45.52 0.28 10.07
N ARG A 275 44.64 0.40 9.06
CA ARG A 275 44.43 -0.68 8.06
C ARG A 275 44.09 -0.22 6.64
N GLU A 276 44.83 -0.73 5.66
CA GLU A 276 44.59 -0.54 4.21
C GLU A 276 44.36 -1.85 3.43
N GLU A 277 44.37 -3.02 4.08
CA GLU A 277 44.27 -4.29 3.37
C GLU A 277 42.84 -4.55 2.86
N PRO A 278 42.69 -4.90 1.56
CA PRO A 278 41.39 -5.18 0.99
C PRO A 278 40.78 -6.45 1.56
N VAL A 279 39.46 -6.42 1.72
CA VAL A 279 38.66 -7.56 2.20
C VAL A 279 38.04 -8.28 1.02
N SER A 280 38.17 -9.61 1.00
CA SER A 280 37.54 -10.45 -0.02
C SER A 280 36.09 -10.75 0.34
N ILE A 281 35.16 -10.49 -0.59
CA ILE A 281 33.75 -10.86 -0.46
C ILE A 281 33.60 -12.38 -0.53
N LYS A 282 33.09 -13.00 0.54
CA LYS A 282 32.77 -14.43 0.58
C LYS A 282 31.32 -14.73 0.27
N GLN A 283 30.42 -13.87 0.74
CA GLN A 283 28.99 -14.00 0.47
C GLN A 283 28.36 -12.62 0.35
N ILE A 284 27.36 -12.51 -0.51
CA ILE A 284 26.47 -11.37 -0.62
C ILE A 284 25.06 -11.89 -0.38
N VAL A 285 24.37 -11.30 0.59
CA VAL A 285 23.00 -11.72 0.91
C VAL A 285 22.11 -10.53 1.22
N THR A 286 20.80 -10.76 1.14
CA THR A 286 19.78 -9.84 1.61
C THR A 286 18.77 -10.57 2.49
N LEU A 287 18.09 -9.84 3.36
CA LEU A 287 16.93 -10.35 4.10
C LEU A 287 15.69 -10.20 3.21
N ALA A 288 15.17 -11.31 2.73
CA ALA A 288 13.92 -11.35 1.96
C ALA A 288 12.77 -11.83 2.84
N PRO A 289 11.56 -11.27 2.74
CA PRO A 289 10.37 -11.87 3.33
C PRO A 289 10.20 -13.32 2.83
N ARG A 290 9.95 -14.25 3.75
CA ARG A 290 9.76 -15.66 3.41
C ARG A 290 8.55 -15.82 2.49
N ASN A 291 8.64 -16.75 1.53
CA ASN A 291 7.58 -17.06 0.56
C ASN A 291 7.18 -15.86 -0.32
N PHE A 292 8.07 -14.88 -0.53
CA PHE A 292 7.77 -13.68 -1.31
C PHE A 292 8.76 -13.44 -2.45
N ARG A 293 8.26 -13.16 -3.66
CA ARG A 293 9.09 -12.97 -4.87
C ARG A 293 9.64 -11.55 -5.06
N SER A 294 9.29 -10.61 -4.18
CA SER A 294 9.76 -9.23 -4.32
C SER A 294 11.20 -9.10 -3.83
N SER A 295 12.12 -8.87 -4.76
CA SER A 295 13.50 -8.45 -4.49
C SER A 295 13.59 -7.01 -3.97
N ASN A 296 12.49 -6.24 -4.03
CA ASN A 296 12.50 -4.79 -3.89
C ASN A 296 12.29 -4.29 -2.46
N LEU A 297 12.32 -5.17 -1.46
CA LEU A 297 12.26 -4.76 -0.07
C LEU A 297 13.64 -4.76 0.55
N TYR A 298 14.23 -3.59 0.39
CA TYR A 298 15.45 -3.11 1.02
C TYR A 298 15.27 -3.01 2.54
N THR A 299 15.37 -4.15 3.23
CA THR A 299 14.87 -4.21 4.60
C THR A 299 15.93 -4.18 5.69
N GLY A 300 17.15 -4.51 5.30
CA GLY A 300 18.37 -4.16 6.02
C GLY A 300 19.48 -3.68 5.08
N GLY A 301 19.18 -3.51 3.79
CA GLY A 301 20.15 -3.41 2.70
C GLY A 301 20.84 -4.75 2.39
N VAL A 302 21.77 -4.72 1.45
CA VAL A 302 22.60 -5.88 1.11
C VAL A 302 23.76 -5.98 2.09
N TRP A 303 24.05 -7.20 2.52
CA TRP A 303 25.09 -7.52 3.49
C TRP A 303 26.16 -8.37 2.84
N ILE A 304 27.40 -8.04 3.17
CA ILE A 304 28.58 -8.74 2.73
C ILE A 304 29.14 -9.51 3.91
N ASN A 305 29.52 -10.76 3.67
CA ASN A 305 30.39 -11.52 4.55
C ASN A 305 31.83 -11.42 4.05
N GLY A 306 32.74 -10.97 4.92
CA GLY A 306 34.17 -10.85 4.63
C GLY A 306 35.01 -11.43 5.77
N ILE A 307 36.26 -11.78 5.45
CA ILE A 307 37.23 -12.25 6.45
C ILE A 307 38.13 -11.07 6.85
N ILE A 308 38.24 -10.82 8.16
CA ILE A 308 39.09 -9.80 8.75
C ILE A 308 39.82 -10.46 9.94
N ASP A 309 41.15 -10.40 9.97
CA ASP A 309 41.97 -11.03 11.02
C ASP A 309 41.65 -12.52 11.23
N HIS A 310 41.44 -13.27 10.14
CA HIS A 310 41.05 -14.68 10.15
C HIS A 310 39.65 -14.98 10.74
N GLU A 311 38.87 -13.96 11.07
CA GLU A 311 37.49 -14.09 11.54
C GLU A 311 36.49 -13.60 10.48
N SER A 312 35.29 -14.18 10.47
CA SER A 312 34.22 -13.84 9.52
C SER A 312 33.26 -12.83 10.13
N PHE A 313 33.01 -11.74 9.41
CA PHE A 313 32.10 -10.67 9.85
C PHE A 313 31.10 -10.29 8.78
N TRP A 314 29.96 -9.77 9.23
CA TRP A 314 28.92 -9.19 8.38
C TRP A 314 28.90 -7.67 8.49
N PHE A 315 28.80 -7.00 7.35
CA PHE A 315 28.66 -5.54 7.25
C PHE A 315 27.82 -5.15 6.03
N ASN A 316 27.25 -3.95 6.06
CA ASN A 316 26.37 -3.47 5.00
C ASN A 316 27.16 -3.02 3.77
N VAL A 317 26.66 -3.31 2.57
CA VAL A 317 27.29 -2.93 1.28
C VAL A 317 27.52 -1.42 1.16
N LYS A 318 26.69 -0.58 1.78
CA LYS A 318 26.88 0.89 1.76
C LYS A 318 28.17 1.33 2.45
N ASN A 319 28.77 0.47 3.27
CA ASN A 319 29.97 0.73 4.05
C ASN A 319 31.24 0.24 3.35
N VAL A 320 31.19 -0.05 2.05
CA VAL A 320 32.35 -0.50 1.28
C VAL A 320 32.60 0.39 0.07
N LEU A 321 33.82 0.35 -0.43
CA LEU A 321 34.28 0.96 -1.67
C LEU A 321 34.95 -0.15 -2.52
N PRO A 322 34.77 -0.15 -3.85
CA PRO A 322 35.62 -0.95 -4.73
C PRO A 322 37.10 -0.63 -4.45
N SER A 323 37.96 -1.65 -4.45
CA SER A 323 39.41 -1.46 -4.30
C SER A 323 40.04 -0.80 -5.52
#